data_AF-A0A644X2H1-F1
#
_entry.id   AF-A0A644X2H1-F1
#
_cell.length_a   1.000
_cell.length_b   1.000
_cell.length_c   1.000
_cell.angle_alpha   90.00
_cell.angle_beta   90.00
_cell.angle_gamma   90.00
#
_symmetry.space_group_name_H-M   'P 1'
#
loop_
_entity.id
_entity.type
_entity.pdbx_description
1 polymer ?
#
loop_
_entity_poly.entity_id
_entity_poly.type
_entity_poly.pdbx_seq_one_letter_code
_entity_poly.pdbx_strand_id
1 'polypeptide(L)'
;MDFGVTITGGVSPFQIFQQNKRGTACIRVSGKCRRIHLSQELPLAFTPVESGKVTVKARVALESSGENIVPWTLCNVQNDEQWDVTFAEVPAGGPYRIETYMDYEGWDGLSCTRGDMVHHIGVGDVFVIAGQSNAAGRAKDPVEDPPEIGVHLLRDSGKWDLAAHPLGETTGSIHLGHFENHNPGHTPWLHFAKILKRTLGYPIGLVMCAYGGSPLRWWNPAENGALTKNMLEMLADYDLHPKAMLWYQGEAEGFENSAETYFDRFSAFVASVRSALGQPELPVITFQLNRQFCECGLELDRQWGIVRQAQADAMHRLKNVWTLVTQDVAMFDFIHNAASGNLVLGERAAKCALTTLYGKQRDWKAPEVTKAVLTAPDTVELFFDRIYNWINPFDPPASLLPFEAEDAEGFAKPVSYETKTETLVLRFDRPLGKNAVLHGAWRSNPGQIVPWDCMRFPIMAFYGLPITR
;
A
#
# COMPACT_ATOMS: atom_id res chain seq x y z
N MET A 1 15.72 -26.31 -23.84
CA MET A 1 15.40 -27.09 -25.06
C MET A 1 13.89 -27.22 -25.03
N ASP A 2 13.21 -26.71 -26.03
CA ASP A 2 11.73 -26.65 -26.03
C ASP A 2 11.20 -27.98 -26.58
N PHE A 3 10.64 -28.81 -25.71
CA PHE A 3 10.08 -30.12 -26.02
C PHE A 3 8.85 -30.38 -25.15
N GLY A 4 7.93 -31.23 -25.61
CA GLY A 4 6.66 -31.45 -24.93
C GLY A 4 5.78 -30.21 -25.04
N VAL A 5 5.22 -29.73 -23.93
CA VAL A 5 4.43 -28.49 -23.86
C VAL A 5 5.21 -27.43 -23.11
N THR A 6 5.41 -26.27 -23.72
CA THR A 6 6.11 -25.13 -23.11
C THR A 6 5.15 -23.97 -22.92
N ILE A 7 5.11 -23.36 -21.74
CA ILE A 7 4.32 -22.15 -21.48
C ILE A 7 5.17 -20.94 -21.86
N THR A 8 4.65 -20.07 -22.73
CA THR A 8 5.40 -18.90 -23.22
C THR A 8 4.69 -17.58 -22.94
N GLY A 9 3.48 -17.59 -22.37
CA GLY A 9 2.75 -16.36 -22.07
C GLY A 9 1.52 -16.54 -21.19
N GLY A 10 1.06 -15.41 -20.65
CA GLY A 10 -0.20 -15.28 -19.90
C GLY A 10 -0.11 -15.61 -18.40
N VAL A 11 1.00 -16.21 -17.94
CA VAL A 11 1.22 -16.53 -16.54
C VAL A 11 2.72 -16.56 -16.21
N SER A 12 3.07 -16.20 -14.99
CA SER A 12 4.44 -16.26 -14.45
C SER A 12 4.43 -16.78 -13.01
N PRO A 13 5.55 -17.35 -12.50
CA PRO A 13 5.63 -17.76 -11.11
C PRO A 13 5.31 -16.60 -10.15
N PHE A 14 4.71 -16.91 -9.00
CA PHE A 14 4.30 -15.92 -7.99
C PHE A 14 3.24 -14.89 -8.44
N GLN A 15 2.72 -14.95 -9.67
CA GLN A 15 1.74 -13.98 -10.14
C GLN A 15 0.44 -14.05 -9.36
N ILE A 16 -0.02 -12.88 -8.89
CA ILE A 16 -1.36 -12.71 -8.33
C ILE A 16 -2.27 -12.12 -9.39
N PHE A 17 -3.28 -12.89 -9.77
CA PHE A 17 -4.36 -12.43 -10.62
C PHE A 17 -5.40 -11.72 -9.76
N GLN A 18 -5.68 -10.45 -10.08
CA GLN A 18 -6.67 -9.65 -9.38
C GLN A 18 -8.06 -10.28 -9.53
N GLN A 19 -8.70 -10.61 -8.41
CA GLN A 19 -10.05 -11.15 -8.39
C GLN A 19 -11.09 -10.06 -8.72
N ASN A 20 -12.18 -10.49 -9.35
CA ASN A 20 -13.37 -9.68 -9.58
C ASN A 20 -14.33 -9.72 -8.37
N LYS A 21 -15.48 -9.04 -8.46
CA LYS A 21 -16.49 -8.98 -7.38
C LYS A 21 -17.09 -10.32 -6.95
N ARG A 22 -16.97 -11.37 -7.78
CA ARG A 22 -17.42 -12.74 -7.49
C ARG A 22 -16.33 -13.59 -6.80
N GLY A 23 -15.17 -13.01 -6.53
CA GLY A 23 -14.04 -13.73 -5.93
C GLY A 23 -13.38 -14.72 -6.89
N THR A 24 -13.33 -14.39 -8.19
CA THR A 24 -12.68 -15.21 -9.22
C THR A 24 -11.84 -14.35 -10.16
N ALA A 25 -10.90 -14.95 -10.89
CA ALA A 25 -10.16 -14.30 -11.96
C ALA A 25 -10.16 -15.13 -13.25
N CYS A 26 -10.03 -14.45 -14.37
CA CYS A 26 -9.80 -15.05 -15.67
C CYS A 26 -8.28 -15.21 -15.87
N ILE A 27 -7.82 -16.43 -16.15
CA ILE A 27 -6.41 -16.70 -16.42
C ILE A 27 -6.29 -17.23 -17.84
N ARG A 28 -5.55 -16.51 -18.68
CA ARG A 28 -5.23 -16.92 -20.05
C ARG A 28 -3.82 -17.47 -20.08
N VAL A 29 -3.62 -18.61 -20.70
CA VAL A 29 -2.30 -19.24 -20.81
C VAL A 29 -2.08 -19.63 -22.27
N SER A 30 -0.88 -19.37 -22.77
CA SER A 30 -0.48 -19.73 -24.13
C SER A 30 0.92 -20.29 -24.16
N GLY A 31 1.20 -21.09 -25.18
CA GLY A 31 2.48 -21.74 -25.29
C GLY A 31 2.74 -22.38 -26.64
N LYS A 32 3.81 -23.16 -26.67
CA LYS A 32 4.19 -23.99 -27.81
C LYS A 32 4.15 -25.46 -27.41
N CYS A 33 4.03 -26.34 -28.39
CA CYS A 33 4.22 -27.76 -28.21
C CYS A 33 5.16 -28.31 -29.29
N ARG A 34 5.96 -29.32 -28.92
CA ARG A 34 6.89 -29.98 -29.84
C ARG A 34 7.02 -31.46 -29.49
N ARG A 35 6.68 -32.31 -30.45
CA ARG A 35 6.81 -33.76 -30.33
C ARG A 35 8.27 -34.17 -30.41
N ILE A 36 8.75 -34.84 -29.38
CA ILE A 36 10.13 -35.33 -29.27
C ILE A 36 10.10 -36.71 -28.63
N HIS A 37 10.89 -37.63 -29.18
CA HIS A 37 11.19 -38.93 -28.60
C HIS A 37 12.38 -38.82 -27.64
N LEU A 38 12.24 -39.38 -26.44
CA LEU A 38 13.25 -39.36 -25.39
C LEU A 38 13.90 -40.74 -25.25
N SER A 39 15.23 -40.81 -25.30
CA SER A 39 15.93 -42.09 -25.07
C SER A 39 15.67 -42.64 -23.67
N GLN A 40 15.68 -43.97 -23.54
CA GLN A 40 15.57 -44.66 -22.26
C GLN A 40 16.92 -44.84 -21.54
N GLU A 41 18.04 -44.47 -22.18
CA GLU A 41 19.38 -44.55 -21.63
C GLU A 41 20.03 -43.16 -21.50
N LEU A 42 20.88 -42.99 -20.49
CA LEU A 42 21.66 -41.77 -20.27
C LEU A 42 22.98 -41.81 -21.08
N PRO A 43 23.45 -40.68 -21.63
CA PRO A 43 22.82 -39.36 -21.60
C PRO A 43 21.56 -39.31 -22.47
N LEU A 44 20.55 -38.52 -22.03
CA LEU A 44 19.29 -38.39 -22.76
C LEU A 44 19.51 -37.88 -24.19
N ALA A 45 18.99 -38.60 -25.18
CA ALA A 45 18.90 -38.19 -26.56
C ALA A 45 17.46 -37.77 -26.89
N PHE A 46 17.34 -36.73 -27.71
CA PHE A 46 16.06 -36.10 -28.08
C PHE A 46 15.94 -36.13 -29.60
N THR A 47 15.02 -36.91 -30.15
CA THR A 47 14.81 -37.02 -31.60
C THR A 47 13.44 -36.46 -32.01
N PRO A 48 13.34 -35.63 -33.07
CA PRO A 48 12.06 -35.10 -33.52
C PRO A 48 11.08 -36.19 -33.96
N VAL A 49 9.79 -35.96 -33.68
CA VAL A 49 8.69 -36.76 -34.24
C VAL A 49 7.93 -35.90 -35.25
N GLU A 50 7.96 -36.31 -36.51
CA GLU A 50 7.53 -35.47 -37.65
C GLU A 50 6.00 -35.42 -37.85
N SER A 51 5.26 -36.43 -37.40
CA SER A 51 3.81 -36.56 -37.65
C SER A 51 3.04 -37.04 -36.41
N GLY A 52 1.71 -36.89 -36.45
CA GLY A 52 0.79 -37.28 -35.37
C GLY A 52 0.10 -36.08 -34.72
N LYS A 53 -1.23 -36.04 -34.77
CA LYS A 53 -2.02 -34.93 -34.24
C LYS A 53 -1.75 -34.71 -32.75
N VAL A 54 -1.56 -33.46 -32.33
CA VAL A 54 -1.27 -33.09 -30.94
C VAL A 54 -2.55 -32.69 -30.20
N THR A 55 -2.67 -33.14 -28.96
CA THR A 55 -3.70 -32.72 -28.01
C THR A 55 -3.03 -32.20 -26.75
N VAL A 56 -3.27 -30.93 -26.41
CA VAL A 56 -2.77 -30.33 -25.18
C VAL A 56 -3.91 -30.20 -24.18
N LYS A 57 -3.64 -30.50 -22.92
CA LYS A 57 -4.53 -30.25 -21.79
C LYS A 57 -3.83 -29.41 -20.75
N ALA A 58 -4.58 -28.56 -20.06
CA ALA A 58 -4.08 -27.77 -18.95
C ALA A 58 -5.05 -27.80 -17.78
N ARG A 59 -4.54 -27.67 -16.55
CA ARG A 59 -5.35 -27.57 -15.34
C ARG A 59 -4.78 -26.56 -14.36
N VAL A 60 -5.62 -26.15 -13.40
CA VAL A 60 -5.19 -25.38 -12.23
C VAL A 60 -5.32 -26.29 -11.01
N ALA A 61 -4.22 -26.52 -10.30
CA ALA A 61 -4.17 -27.40 -9.14
C ALA A 61 -3.76 -26.63 -7.88
N LEU A 62 -4.34 -27.00 -6.74
CA LEU A 62 -3.89 -26.53 -5.44
C LEU A 62 -2.52 -27.13 -5.12
N GLU A 63 -1.53 -26.31 -4.76
CA GLU A 63 -0.17 -26.82 -4.58
C GLU A 63 -0.03 -27.75 -3.37
N SER A 64 -0.78 -27.48 -2.29
CA SER A 64 -0.68 -28.23 -1.03
C SER A 64 -1.23 -29.66 -1.10
N SER A 65 -2.20 -29.92 -1.99
CA SER A 65 -2.90 -31.21 -2.09
C SER A 65 -2.88 -31.85 -3.47
N GLY A 66 -2.59 -31.08 -4.52
CA GLY A 66 -2.77 -31.50 -5.92
C GLY A 66 -4.22 -31.57 -6.38
N GLU A 67 -5.17 -31.07 -5.57
CA GLU A 67 -6.59 -31.00 -5.91
C GLU A 67 -6.83 -30.18 -7.18
N ASN A 68 -7.77 -30.62 -8.02
CA ASN A 68 -8.16 -29.90 -9.23
C ASN A 68 -9.06 -28.72 -8.86
N ILE A 69 -8.51 -27.50 -8.90
CA ILE A 69 -9.29 -26.26 -8.78
C ILE A 69 -10.02 -25.98 -10.08
N VAL A 70 -9.32 -26.14 -11.21
CA VAL A 70 -9.93 -26.28 -12.53
C VAL A 70 -9.44 -27.60 -13.11
N PRO A 71 -10.33 -28.55 -13.45
CA PRO A 71 -9.94 -29.84 -14.04
C PRO A 71 -9.18 -29.70 -15.35
N TRP A 72 -8.55 -30.81 -15.79
CA TRP A 72 -7.91 -30.91 -17.09
C TRP A 72 -8.85 -30.47 -18.21
N THR A 73 -8.50 -29.35 -18.82
CA THR A 73 -9.26 -28.68 -19.88
C THR A 73 -8.51 -28.84 -21.19
N LEU A 74 -9.23 -29.20 -22.25
CA LEU A 74 -8.67 -29.30 -23.58
C LEU A 74 -8.26 -27.90 -24.07
N CYS A 75 -7.01 -27.74 -24.46
CA CYS A 75 -6.51 -26.49 -25.04
C CYS A 75 -6.87 -26.40 -26.52
N ASN A 76 -6.98 -25.17 -27.03
CA ASN A 76 -7.02 -24.92 -28.46
C ASN A 76 -5.60 -25.13 -29.02
N VAL A 77 -5.42 -26.02 -29.99
CA VAL A 77 -4.12 -26.32 -30.60
C VAL A 77 -4.15 -25.93 -32.09
N GLN A 78 -3.20 -25.12 -32.52
CA GLN A 78 -3.08 -24.62 -33.89
C GLN A 78 -1.82 -25.20 -34.55
N ASN A 79 -2.02 -25.82 -35.71
CA ASN A 79 -0.96 -26.44 -36.53
C ASN A 79 -0.06 -27.42 -35.78
N ASP A 80 -0.55 -28.05 -34.71
CA ASP A 80 0.22 -28.96 -33.84
C ASP A 80 1.49 -28.32 -33.21
N GLU A 81 1.58 -26.99 -33.16
CA GLU A 81 2.76 -26.25 -32.68
C GLU A 81 2.46 -25.21 -31.61
N GLN A 82 1.29 -24.58 -31.66
CA GLN A 82 0.89 -23.52 -30.75
C GLN A 82 -0.37 -23.90 -30.01
N TRP A 83 -0.49 -23.48 -28.77
CA TRP A 83 -1.69 -23.74 -27.98
C TRP A 83 -2.07 -22.58 -27.07
N ASP A 84 -3.36 -22.50 -26.76
CA ASP A 84 -3.91 -21.55 -25.81
C ASP A 84 -5.09 -22.14 -25.02
N VAL A 85 -5.33 -21.59 -23.83
CA VAL A 85 -6.48 -21.92 -22.98
C VAL A 85 -6.87 -20.72 -22.13
N THR A 86 -8.16 -20.60 -21.84
CA THR A 86 -8.70 -19.59 -20.91
C THR A 86 -9.44 -20.28 -19.77
N PHE A 87 -8.95 -20.11 -18.55
CA PHE A 87 -9.66 -20.46 -17.33
C PHE A 87 -10.50 -19.27 -16.88
N ALA A 88 -11.79 -19.24 -17.24
CA ALA A 88 -12.61 -18.05 -17.09
C ALA A 88 -12.87 -17.62 -15.64
N GLU A 89 -12.96 -18.58 -14.71
CA GLU A 89 -13.40 -18.34 -13.32
C GLU A 89 -12.58 -19.15 -12.31
N VAL A 90 -11.28 -18.86 -12.21
CA VAL A 90 -10.44 -19.45 -11.16
C VAL A 90 -10.77 -18.78 -9.82
N PRO A 91 -11.16 -19.53 -8.77
CA PRO A 91 -11.56 -18.94 -7.50
C PRO A 91 -10.40 -18.34 -6.72
N ALA A 92 -10.69 -17.29 -5.94
CA ALA A 92 -9.76 -16.68 -5.02
C ALA A 92 -9.17 -17.71 -4.05
N GLY A 93 -7.85 -17.67 -3.89
CA GLY A 93 -7.09 -18.68 -3.17
C GLY A 93 -5.75 -18.97 -3.83
N GLY A 94 -5.13 -20.04 -3.35
CA GLY A 94 -3.79 -20.46 -3.71
C GLY A 94 -2.90 -20.66 -2.48
N PRO A 95 -1.62 -20.96 -2.67
CA PRO A 95 -0.93 -21.03 -3.96
C PRO A 95 -1.48 -22.14 -4.88
N TYR A 96 -1.70 -21.79 -6.14
CA TYR A 96 -2.01 -22.74 -7.20
C TYR A 96 -0.79 -22.96 -8.08
N ARG A 97 -0.79 -24.07 -8.82
CA ARG A 97 0.07 -24.28 -9.97
C ARG A 97 -0.76 -24.56 -11.21
N ILE A 98 -0.27 -24.06 -12.34
CA ILE A 98 -0.79 -24.47 -13.65
C ILE A 98 0.05 -25.64 -14.12
N GLU A 99 -0.61 -26.72 -14.53
CA GLU A 99 0.04 -27.87 -15.14
C GLU A 99 -0.42 -28.03 -16.57
N THR A 100 0.51 -28.37 -17.45
CA THR A 100 0.21 -28.72 -18.84
C THR A 100 0.65 -30.14 -19.14
N TYR A 101 -0.03 -30.74 -20.11
CA TYR A 101 0.21 -32.10 -20.54
C TYR A 101 -0.15 -32.25 -22.01
N MET A 102 0.52 -33.17 -22.71
CA MET A 102 0.26 -33.46 -24.12
C MET A 102 0.07 -34.96 -24.37
N ASP A 103 -0.97 -35.27 -25.13
CA ASP A 103 -1.15 -36.52 -25.86
C ASP A 103 -0.88 -36.27 -27.35
N TYR A 104 -0.44 -37.29 -28.11
CA TYR A 104 -0.45 -37.20 -29.57
C TYR A 104 -0.75 -38.55 -30.23
N GLU A 105 -1.30 -38.51 -31.44
CA GLU A 105 -1.71 -39.70 -32.19
C GLU A 105 -0.50 -40.57 -32.58
N GLY A 106 -0.59 -41.88 -32.35
CA GLY A 106 0.51 -42.80 -32.58
C GLY A 106 1.56 -42.80 -31.47
N TRP A 107 1.18 -42.47 -30.24
CA TRP A 107 2.09 -42.48 -29.08
C TRP A 107 2.80 -43.83 -28.93
N ASP A 108 4.13 -43.78 -28.97
CA ASP A 108 5.03 -44.94 -29.00
C ASP A 108 5.47 -45.40 -27.60
N GLY A 109 4.96 -44.76 -26.54
CA GLY A 109 5.37 -45.00 -25.15
C GLY A 109 6.75 -44.40 -24.78
N LEU A 110 7.42 -43.74 -25.73
CA LEU A 110 8.79 -43.21 -25.60
C LEU A 110 8.87 -41.71 -25.81
N SER A 111 7.84 -41.12 -26.42
CA SER A 111 7.78 -39.70 -26.67
C SER A 111 7.28 -38.90 -25.49
N CYS A 112 7.88 -37.72 -25.33
CA CYS A 112 7.68 -36.84 -24.19
C CYS A 112 6.28 -36.21 -24.19
N THR A 113 5.46 -36.59 -23.20
CA THR A 113 4.11 -36.06 -22.96
C THR A 113 4.10 -34.98 -21.87
N ARG A 114 5.27 -34.66 -21.31
CA ARG A 114 5.43 -33.69 -20.22
C ARG A 114 5.12 -32.28 -20.72
N GLY A 115 4.45 -31.49 -19.88
CA GLY A 115 4.35 -30.05 -20.05
C GLY A 115 5.04 -29.27 -18.94
N ASP A 116 5.19 -27.97 -19.17
CA ASP A 116 5.61 -27.01 -18.18
C ASP A 116 4.59 -26.87 -17.05
N MET A 117 5.12 -26.48 -15.89
CA MET A 117 4.35 -26.09 -14.73
C MET A 117 4.74 -24.67 -14.33
N VAL A 118 3.75 -23.87 -13.93
CA VAL A 118 3.97 -22.54 -13.35
C VAL A 118 3.44 -22.53 -11.92
N HIS A 119 4.34 -22.25 -10.99
CA HIS A 119 4.14 -22.43 -9.55
C HIS A 119 3.79 -21.12 -8.84
N HIS A 120 3.22 -21.28 -7.64
CA HIS A 120 2.97 -20.21 -6.68
C HIS A 120 2.08 -19.08 -7.20
N ILE A 121 1.22 -19.34 -8.19
CA ILE A 121 0.26 -18.33 -8.63
C ILE A 121 -0.88 -18.21 -7.60
N GLY A 122 -1.57 -17.09 -7.60
CA GLY A 122 -2.73 -16.89 -6.73
C GLY A 122 -3.82 -16.08 -7.41
N VAL A 123 -5.04 -16.23 -6.91
CA VAL A 123 -6.14 -15.31 -7.24
C VAL A 123 -6.49 -14.57 -5.96
N GLY A 124 -6.45 -13.25 -5.99
CA GLY A 124 -6.60 -12.45 -4.77
C GLY A 124 -6.67 -10.95 -5.04
N ASP A 125 -6.40 -10.15 -4.02
CA ASP A 125 -6.42 -8.68 -4.14
C ASP A 125 -5.01 -8.13 -4.32
N VAL A 126 -4.89 -7.16 -5.22
CA VAL A 126 -3.66 -6.44 -5.52
C VAL A 126 -3.79 -4.99 -5.03
N PHE A 127 -2.78 -4.51 -4.33
CA PHE A 127 -2.68 -3.14 -3.85
C PHE A 127 -1.54 -2.43 -4.57
N VAL A 128 -1.80 -1.19 -4.99
CA VAL A 128 -0.77 -0.32 -5.54
C VAL A 128 -0.26 0.64 -4.47
N ILE A 129 1.05 0.81 -4.39
CA ILE A 129 1.72 1.64 -3.41
C ILE A 129 2.30 2.85 -4.13
N ALA A 130 1.88 4.04 -3.73
CA ALA A 130 2.31 5.31 -4.29
C ALA A 130 2.71 6.30 -3.19
N GLY A 131 3.38 7.38 -3.58
CA GLY A 131 3.90 8.40 -2.68
C GLY A 131 5.42 8.45 -2.69
N GLN A 132 6.04 8.76 -1.55
CA GLN A 132 7.47 9.04 -1.48
C GLN A 132 8.29 8.03 -0.66
N SER A 133 9.43 8.46 -0.11
CA SER A 133 10.40 7.62 0.58
C SER A 133 9.84 6.78 1.73
N ASN A 134 8.90 7.30 2.54
CA ASN A 134 8.25 6.53 3.60
C ASN A 134 7.29 5.45 3.06
N ALA A 135 6.74 5.61 1.84
CA ALA A 135 6.06 4.53 1.11
C ALA A 135 7.05 3.57 0.44
N ALA A 136 8.08 4.08 -0.24
CA ALA A 136 9.07 3.25 -0.93
C ALA A 136 9.86 2.33 0.04
N GLY A 137 10.12 2.84 1.25
CA GLY A 137 10.85 2.16 2.30
C GLY A 137 12.30 2.63 2.39
N ARG A 138 12.69 3.16 3.55
CA ARG A 138 14.05 3.66 3.82
C ARG A 138 14.70 3.13 5.09
N ALA A 139 13.94 2.48 5.95
CA ALA A 139 14.45 2.01 7.23
C ALA A 139 15.48 0.89 7.03
N LYS A 140 16.63 0.99 7.71
CA LYS A 140 17.69 -0.03 7.67
C LYS A 140 18.01 -0.60 9.05
N ASP A 141 17.27 -0.18 10.07
CA ASP A 141 17.32 -0.77 11.40
C ASP A 141 16.74 -2.20 11.39
N PRO A 142 17.27 -3.10 12.25
CA PRO A 142 16.87 -4.50 12.25
C PRO A 142 15.45 -4.69 12.80
N VAL A 143 14.65 -5.51 12.11
CA VAL A 143 13.36 -6.00 12.58
C VAL A 143 13.07 -7.37 11.98
N GLU A 144 12.30 -8.20 12.68
CA GLU A 144 11.85 -9.48 12.14
C GLU A 144 10.55 -9.31 11.34
N ASP A 145 10.65 -9.33 10.00
CA ASP A 145 9.50 -9.43 9.11
C ASP A 145 9.81 -10.33 7.90
N PRO A 146 9.84 -11.67 8.09
CA PRO A 146 10.23 -12.59 7.03
C PRO A 146 9.17 -12.66 5.92
N PRO A 147 9.57 -13.02 4.68
CA PRO A 147 8.64 -13.30 3.58
C PRO A 147 7.60 -14.37 3.93
N GLU A 148 6.41 -14.30 3.31
CA GLU A 148 5.34 -15.27 3.52
C GLU A 148 4.69 -15.68 2.19
N ILE A 149 4.63 -16.98 1.91
CA ILE A 149 3.95 -17.51 0.71
C ILE A 149 2.48 -17.06 0.69
N GLY A 150 2.03 -16.59 -0.47
CA GLY A 150 0.73 -15.93 -0.65
C GLY A 150 0.79 -14.42 -0.45
N VAL A 151 1.95 -13.83 -0.17
CA VAL A 151 2.18 -12.38 -0.28
C VAL A 151 3.26 -12.15 -1.33
N HIS A 152 2.87 -11.66 -2.49
CA HIS A 152 3.76 -11.55 -3.64
C HIS A 152 3.86 -10.09 -4.12
N LEU A 153 4.93 -9.79 -4.81
CA LEU A 153 5.32 -8.46 -5.25
C LEU A 153 5.52 -8.49 -6.76
N LEU A 154 4.86 -7.60 -7.48
CA LEU A 154 5.26 -7.22 -8.83
C LEU A 154 6.43 -6.23 -8.70
N ARG A 155 7.64 -6.69 -9.03
CA ARG A 155 8.85 -5.87 -9.00
C ARG A 155 8.88 -4.93 -10.19
N ASP A 156 9.64 -3.85 -10.07
CA ASP A 156 9.86 -2.87 -11.15
C ASP A 156 10.51 -3.48 -12.39
N SER A 157 11.17 -4.64 -12.24
CA SER A 157 11.68 -5.45 -13.36
C SER A 157 10.60 -6.12 -14.21
N GLY A 158 9.31 -5.90 -13.90
CA GLY A 158 8.20 -6.57 -14.54
C GLY A 158 8.22 -8.07 -14.26
N LYS A 159 8.56 -8.47 -13.02
CA LYS A 159 8.51 -9.87 -12.61
C LYS A 159 7.81 -9.99 -11.27
N TRP A 160 6.86 -10.93 -11.22
CA TRP A 160 6.27 -11.34 -9.96
C TRP A 160 7.26 -12.18 -9.16
N ASP A 161 7.28 -11.96 -7.85
CA ASP A 161 8.18 -12.65 -6.93
C ASP A 161 7.54 -12.76 -5.54
N LEU A 162 8.11 -13.61 -4.68
CA LEU A 162 7.79 -13.61 -3.26
C LEU A 162 8.14 -12.23 -2.66
N ALA A 163 7.19 -11.61 -1.96
CA ALA A 163 7.43 -10.31 -1.36
C ALA A 163 8.45 -10.43 -0.22
N ALA A 164 9.60 -9.78 -0.39
CA ALA A 164 10.70 -9.74 0.56
C ALA A 164 11.32 -8.34 0.55
N HIS A 165 11.58 -7.76 1.72
CA HIS A 165 12.24 -6.47 1.79
C HIS A 165 13.66 -6.52 1.19
N PRO A 166 14.13 -5.42 0.60
CA PRO A 166 13.36 -4.20 0.34
C PRO A 166 12.39 -4.36 -0.85
N LEU A 167 11.14 -3.88 -0.70
CA LEU A 167 10.12 -4.07 -1.74
C LEU A 167 10.32 -3.13 -2.94
N GLY A 168 10.79 -1.90 -2.70
CA GLY A 168 11.01 -0.88 -3.75
C GLY A 168 12.35 -1.02 -4.49
N GLU A 169 12.90 -2.24 -4.60
CA GLU A 169 14.17 -2.50 -5.27
C GLU A 169 14.02 -2.43 -6.80
N THR A 170 14.74 -1.49 -7.41
CA THR A 170 14.60 -1.13 -8.82
C THR A 170 15.58 -1.86 -9.76
N THR A 171 16.36 -2.83 -9.27
CA THR A 171 17.29 -3.61 -10.10
C THR A 171 16.56 -4.27 -11.27
N GLY A 172 17.02 -3.96 -12.48
CA GLY A 172 16.41 -4.46 -13.71
C GLY A 172 15.07 -3.82 -14.08
N SER A 173 14.76 -2.64 -13.50
CA SER A 173 13.52 -1.90 -13.81
C SER A 173 13.34 -1.72 -15.32
N ILE A 174 12.15 -2.10 -15.79
CA ILE A 174 11.74 -1.92 -17.19
C ILE A 174 10.98 -0.60 -17.40
N HIS A 175 10.59 0.06 -16.30
CA HIS A 175 9.85 1.32 -16.30
C HIS A 175 10.80 2.47 -15.91
N LEU A 176 11.41 3.10 -16.92
CA LEU A 176 12.54 4.02 -16.75
C LEU A 176 12.22 5.29 -15.92
N GLY A 177 10.95 5.60 -15.69
CA GLY A 177 10.51 6.70 -14.83
C GLY A 177 10.72 6.46 -13.33
N HIS A 178 11.20 5.27 -12.95
CA HIS A 178 11.23 4.78 -11.57
C HIS A 178 12.58 4.13 -11.24
N PHE A 179 13.64 4.94 -11.27
CA PHE A 179 14.95 4.56 -10.75
C PHE A 179 15.23 5.26 -9.44
N GLU A 180 15.23 4.49 -8.36
CA GLU A 180 15.67 5.01 -7.07
C GLU A 180 17.17 5.22 -7.06
N ASN A 181 17.59 6.41 -6.67
CA ASN A 181 19.01 6.76 -6.53
C ASN A 181 19.62 6.29 -5.19
N HIS A 182 18.82 5.66 -4.32
CA HIS A 182 19.27 5.10 -3.05
C HIS A 182 18.72 3.70 -2.86
N ASN A 183 19.53 2.80 -2.30
CA ASN A 183 19.06 1.47 -1.93
C ASN A 183 17.87 1.58 -0.96
N PRO A 184 16.71 0.99 -1.30
CA PRO A 184 15.53 0.98 -0.45
C PRO A 184 15.76 0.13 0.81
N GLY A 185 14.81 0.25 1.75
CA GLY A 185 14.84 -0.45 3.02
C GLY A 185 13.49 -1.08 3.38
N HIS A 186 13.26 -1.24 4.68
CA HIS A 186 12.00 -1.72 5.21
C HIS A 186 10.86 -0.73 4.94
N THR A 187 9.67 -1.25 4.70
CA THR A 187 8.42 -0.52 4.40
C THR A 187 7.21 -1.20 5.07
N PRO A 188 6.08 -0.50 5.34
CA PRO A 188 4.92 -1.09 6.02
C PRO A 188 4.21 -2.22 5.27
N TRP A 189 4.41 -2.34 3.96
CA TRP A 189 3.48 -3.03 3.08
C TRP A 189 3.54 -4.56 3.13
N LEU A 190 4.70 -5.14 3.46
CA LEU A 190 4.81 -6.59 3.64
C LEU A 190 3.96 -7.04 4.84
N HIS A 191 4.14 -6.38 5.99
CA HIS A 191 3.36 -6.65 7.19
C HIS A 191 1.85 -6.43 6.98
N PHE A 192 1.48 -5.32 6.32
CA PHE A 192 0.12 -5.04 5.89
C PHE A 192 -0.50 -6.22 5.12
N ALA A 193 0.20 -6.69 4.10
CA ALA A 193 -0.29 -7.76 3.23
C ALA A 193 -0.36 -9.11 3.94
N LYS A 194 0.58 -9.41 4.85
CA LYS A 194 0.56 -10.62 5.69
C LYS A 194 -0.69 -10.65 6.58
N ILE A 195 -1.05 -9.52 7.21
CA ILE A 195 -2.27 -9.43 8.02
C ILE A 195 -3.52 -9.66 7.16
N LEU A 196 -3.60 -9.04 5.98
CA LEU A 196 -4.72 -9.23 5.06
C LEU A 196 -4.82 -10.68 4.60
N LYS A 197 -3.74 -11.27 4.10
CA LYS A 197 -3.69 -12.67 3.64
C LYS A 197 -4.16 -13.62 4.73
N ARG A 198 -3.64 -13.48 5.95
CA ARG A 198 -4.02 -14.34 7.10
C ARG A 198 -5.49 -14.19 7.49
N THR A 199 -6.04 -12.97 7.37
CA THR A 199 -7.42 -12.67 7.77
C THR A 199 -8.46 -13.00 6.70
N LEU A 200 -8.08 -12.87 5.42
CA LEU A 200 -8.96 -13.05 4.27
C LEU A 200 -8.90 -14.46 3.69
N GLY A 201 -7.80 -15.18 3.89
CA GLY A 201 -7.65 -16.58 3.48
C GLY A 201 -7.23 -16.78 2.02
N TYR A 202 -6.86 -15.71 1.31
CA TYR A 202 -6.36 -15.76 -0.07
C TYR A 202 -5.12 -14.88 -0.26
N PRO A 203 -4.34 -15.10 -1.34
CA PRO A 203 -3.12 -14.34 -1.60
C PRO A 203 -3.31 -12.83 -1.79
N ILE A 204 -2.29 -12.05 -1.45
CA ILE A 204 -2.26 -10.59 -1.62
C ILE A 204 -1.07 -10.20 -2.52
N GLY A 205 -1.35 -9.40 -3.54
CA GLY A 205 -0.34 -8.84 -4.43
C GLY A 205 -0.01 -7.39 -4.06
N LEU A 206 1.25 -7.00 -4.22
CA LEU A 206 1.73 -5.64 -4.04
C LEU A 206 2.38 -5.15 -5.35
N VAL A 207 2.13 -3.89 -5.69
CA VAL A 207 2.78 -3.19 -6.80
C VAL A 207 3.43 -1.93 -6.26
N MET A 208 4.76 -1.87 -6.25
CA MET A 208 5.49 -0.72 -5.74
C MET A 208 5.63 0.33 -6.84
N CYS A 209 5.09 1.52 -6.62
CA CYS A 209 5.23 2.67 -7.54
C CYS A 209 5.78 3.92 -6.82
N ALA A 210 5.95 3.88 -5.49
CA ALA A 210 6.43 5.00 -4.70
C ALA A 210 7.89 5.37 -5.04
N TYR A 211 8.21 6.67 -5.01
CA TYR A 211 9.50 7.22 -5.43
C TYR A 211 10.09 8.18 -4.38
N GLY A 212 11.33 7.97 -3.97
CA GLY A 212 11.96 8.73 -2.89
C GLY A 212 12.08 10.22 -3.17
N GLY A 213 11.64 11.07 -2.24
CA GLY A 213 11.74 12.53 -2.37
C GLY A 213 10.81 13.14 -3.43
N SER A 214 9.86 12.39 -3.97
CA SER A 214 8.93 12.92 -4.96
C SER A 214 7.94 13.92 -4.33
N PRO A 215 7.89 15.17 -4.82
CA PRO A 215 6.79 16.06 -4.52
C PRO A 215 5.52 15.64 -5.28
N LEU A 216 4.37 16.05 -4.76
CA LEU A 216 3.04 15.82 -5.32
C LEU A 216 2.91 16.26 -6.77
N ARG A 217 3.65 17.31 -7.21
CA ARG A 217 3.65 17.74 -8.62
C ARG A 217 4.09 16.65 -9.60
N TRP A 218 4.97 15.73 -9.18
CA TRP A 218 5.41 14.58 -10.01
C TRP A 218 4.33 13.51 -10.14
N TRP A 219 3.38 13.50 -9.21
CA TRP A 219 2.23 12.60 -9.21
C TRP A 219 1.02 13.24 -9.89
N ASN A 220 0.75 14.52 -9.66
CA ASN A 220 -0.41 15.19 -10.21
C ASN A 220 -0.29 15.41 -11.74
N PRO A 221 -1.17 14.79 -12.58
CA PRO A 221 -1.10 14.94 -14.03
C PRO A 221 -1.38 16.35 -14.56
N ALA A 222 -2.03 17.21 -13.75
CA ALA A 222 -2.20 18.61 -14.09
C ALA A 222 -0.91 19.44 -13.95
N GLU A 223 0.14 18.85 -13.35
CA GLU A 223 1.47 19.45 -13.18
C GLU A 223 2.49 18.67 -14.02
N ASN A 224 3.32 17.82 -13.40
CA ASN A 224 4.28 16.98 -14.11
C ASN A 224 3.72 15.57 -14.37
N GLY A 225 3.18 14.91 -13.34
CA GLY A 225 2.46 13.64 -13.49
C GLY A 225 3.25 12.41 -13.97
N ALA A 226 4.57 12.50 -14.11
CA ALA A 226 5.39 11.40 -14.65
C ALA A 226 5.26 10.11 -13.84
N LEU A 227 5.17 10.20 -12.50
CA LEU A 227 5.04 9.02 -11.65
C LEU A 227 3.66 8.37 -11.74
N THR A 228 2.60 9.17 -11.97
CA THR A 228 1.27 8.62 -12.24
C THR A 228 1.24 7.90 -13.58
N LYS A 229 1.84 8.48 -14.63
CA LYS A 229 1.96 7.80 -15.91
C LYS A 229 2.67 6.46 -15.76
N ASN A 230 3.80 6.45 -15.04
CA ASN A 230 4.58 5.25 -14.76
C ASN A 230 3.76 4.18 -14.02
N MET A 231 3.08 4.56 -12.93
CA MET A 231 2.19 3.67 -12.18
C MET A 231 1.09 3.07 -13.07
N LEU A 232 0.46 3.88 -13.93
CA LEU A 232 -0.60 3.42 -14.82
C LEU A 232 -0.07 2.44 -15.89
N GLU A 233 1.13 2.67 -16.42
CA GLU A 233 1.80 1.75 -17.37
C GLU A 233 2.10 0.40 -16.69
N MET A 234 2.66 0.41 -15.47
CA MET A 234 2.92 -0.81 -14.69
C MET A 234 1.64 -1.63 -14.43
N LEU A 235 0.54 -0.96 -14.11
CA LEU A 235 -0.75 -1.63 -13.88
C LEU A 235 -1.32 -2.17 -15.20
N ALA A 236 -1.22 -1.43 -16.30
CA ALA A 236 -1.73 -1.82 -17.61
C ALA A 236 -1.02 -3.05 -18.19
N ASP A 237 0.29 -3.16 -18.03
CA ASP A 237 1.09 -4.31 -18.52
C ASP A 237 0.64 -5.66 -17.93
N TYR A 238 -0.07 -5.62 -16.79
CA TYR A 238 -0.58 -6.79 -16.08
C TYR A 238 -2.11 -6.83 -15.96
N ASP A 239 -2.83 -5.93 -16.64
CA ASP A 239 -4.30 -5.79 -16.55
C ASP A 239 -4.80 -5.63 -15.10
N LEU A 240 -4.04 -4.91 -14.28
CA LEU A 240 -4.29 -4.76 -12.84
C LEU A 240 -5.25 -3.60 -12.55
N HIS A 241 -6.30 -3.93 -11.82
CA HIS A 241 -7.29 -2.98 -11.31
C HIS A 241 -7.24 -3.01 -9.77
N PRO A 242 -6.38 -2.19 -9.14
CA PRO A 242 -6.04 -2.36 -7.74
C PRO A 242 -7.27 -2.24 -6.83
N LYS A 243 -7.25 -3.04 -5.75
CA LYS A 243 -8.28 -3.02 -4.70
C LYS A 243 -8.31 -1.67 -3.96
N ALA A 244 -7.14 -1.10 -3.74
CA ALA A 244 -6.95 0.24 -3.18
C ALA A 244 -5.54 0.77 -3.52
N MET A 245 -5.39 2.09 -3.44
CA MET A 245 -4.09 2.76 -3.45
C MET A 245 -3.65 3.03 -2.00
N LEU A 246 -2.43 2.62 -1.67
CA LEU A 246 -1.76 2.97 -0.43
C LEU A 246 -0.85 4.17 -0.72
N TRP A 247 -1.14 5.33 -0.12
CA TRP A 247 -0.48 6.59 -0.42
C TRP A 247 0.24 7.13 0.81
N TYR A 248 1.55 7.36 0.75
CA TYR A 248 2.26 8.04 1.84
C TYR A 248 3.23 9.08 1.28
N GLN A 249 2.82 10.35 1.39
CA GLN A 249 3.53 11.49 0.82
C GLN A 249 3.16 12.79 1.51
N GLY A 250 4.04 13.78 1.44
CA GLY A 250 3.77 15.18 1.76
C GLY A 250 4.97 15.93 2.34
N GLU A 251 6.03 15.21 2.71
CA GLU A 251 7.20 15.82 3.35
C GLU A 251 7.93 16.79 2.40
N ALA A 252 7.93 16.50 1.09
CA ALA A 252 8.55 17.38 0.09
C ALA A 252 7.88 18.76 0.03
N GLU A 253 6.55 18.84 0.19
CA GLU A 253 5.84 20.12 0.18
C GLU A 253 6.18 21.01 1.37
N GLY A 254 6.60 20.38 2.49
CA GLY A 254 7.19 21.08 3.62
C GLY A 254 8.43 21.87 3.21
N PHE A 255 9.41 21.19 2.60
CA PHE A 255 10.70 21.80 2.25
C PHE A 255 10.66 22.72 1.03
N GLU A 256 9.74 22.48 0.10
CA GLU A 256 9.59 23.31 -1.11
C GLU A 256 8.66 24.52 -0.91
N ASN A 257 8.12 24.71 0.29
CA ASN A 257 7.22 25.80 0.62
C ASN A 257 5.95 25.83 -0.27
N SER A 258 5.32 24.67 -0.46
CA SER A 258 4.15 24.53 -1.34
C SER A 258 2.95 23.84 -0.68
N ALA A 259 2.88 23.82 0.65
CA ALA A 259 1.83 23.13 1.39
C ALA A 259 0.43 23.73 1.20
N GLU A 260 0.31 25.05 0.95
CA GLU A 260 -0.97 25.77 0.89
C GLU A 260 -1.98 25.16 -0.09
N THR A 261 -1.49 24.59 -1.20
CA THR A 261 -2.31 23.98 -2.24
C THR A 261 -2.33 22.46 -2.19
N TYR A 262 -1.79 21.84 -1.13
CA TYR A 262 -1.67 20.38 -1.02
C TYR A 262 -3.01 19.67 -1.16
N PHE A 263 -4.04 20.12 -0.43
CA PHE A 263 -5.36 19.49 -0.45
C PHE A 263 -5.96 19.46 -1.86
N ASP A 264 -5.97 20.61 -2.55
CA ASP A 264 -6.58 20.72 -3.88
C ASP A 264 -5.80 19.90 -4.92
N ARG A 265 -4.47 19.94 -4.87
CA ARG A 265 -3.61 19.13 -5.75
C ARG A 265 -3.76 17.64 -5.49
N PHE A 266 -3.84 17.22 -4.21
CA PHE A 266 -4.04 15.82 -3.86
C PHE A 266 -5.43 15.33 -4.30
N SER A 267 -6.45 16.17 -4.15
CA SER A 267 -7.81 15.90 -4.63
C SER A 267 -7.83 15.72 -6.16
N ALA A 268 -7.15 16.59 -6.90
CA ALA A 268 -7.03 16.50 -8.36
C ALA A 268 -6.24 15.25 -8.81
N PHE A 269 -5.17 14.91 -8.11
CA PHE A 269 -4.41 13.69 -8.33
C PHE A 269 -5.28 12.43 -8.13
N VAL A 270 -5.98 12.32 -7.00
CA VAL A 270 -6.87 11.17 -6.70
C VAL A 270 -7.98 11.07 -7.75
N ALA A 271 -8.59 12.19 -8.15
CA ALA A 271 -9.60 12.20 -9.21
C ALA A 271 -9.03 11.72 -10.56
N SER A 272 -7.80 12.13 -10.89
CA SER A 272 -7.13 11.74 -12.14
C SER A 272 -6.82 10.23 -12.17
N VAL A 273 -6.31 9.67 -11.08
CA VAL A 273 -6.05 8.22 -10.96
C VAL A 273 -7.36 7.42 -11.08
N ARG A 274 -8.41 7.85 -10.38
CA ARG A 274 -9.74 7.22 -10.47
C ARG A 274 -10.29 7.23 -11.89
N SER A 275 -10.14 8.35 -12.59
CA SER A 275 -10.58 8.48 -13.99
C SER A 275 -9.77 7.58 -14.91
N ALA A 276 -8.44 7.57 -14.78
CA ALA A 276 -7.55 6.79 -15.64
C ALA A 276 -7.77 5.27 -15.50
N LEU A 277 -8.05 4.80 -14.27
CA LEU A 277 -8.34 3.39 -13.99
C LEU A 277 -9.81 3.00 -14.21
N GLY A 278 -10.70 3.96 -14.54
CA GLY A 278 -12.14 3.70 -14.61
C GLY A 278 -12.75 3.26 -13.27
N GLN A 279 -12.12 3.62 -12.13
CA GLN A 279 -12.53 3.26 -10.78
C GLN A 279 -12.94 4.52 -10.00
N PRO A 280 -14.15 5.08 -10.20
CA PRO A 280 -14.57 6.34 -9.55
C PRO A 280 -14.62 6.26 -8.02
N GLU A 281 -14.66 5.05 -7.48
CA GLU A 281 -14.68 4.78 -6.04
C GLU A 281 -13.37 4.16 -5.53
N LEU A 282 -12.28 4.19 -6.30
CA LEU A 282 -10.98 3.63 -5.91
C LEU A 282 -10.64 4.08 -4.49
N PRO A 283 -10.53 3.16 -3.52
CA PRO A 283 -10.21 3.52 -2.17
C PRO A 283 -8.76 3.97 -2.02
N VAL A 284 -8.51 4.96 -1.17
CA VAL A 284 -7.17 5.46 -0.86
C VAL A 284 -6.96 5.43 0.65
N ILE A 285 -5.91 4.74 1.10
CA ILE A 285 -5.46 4.78 2.49
C ILE A 285 -4.20 5.64 2.52
N THR A 286 -4.27 6.75 3.24
CA THR A 286 -3.19 7.72 3.39
C THR A 286 -2.76 7.90 4.85
N PHE A 287 -1.72 8.68 5.08
CA PHE A 287 -1.10 8.90 6.37
C PHE A 287 -0.92 10.40 6.61
N GLN A 288 -1.06 10.83 7.86
CA GLN A 288 -0.49 12.10 8.28
C GLN A 288 1.04 12.01 8.26
N LEU A 289 1.71 13.12 7.97
CA LEU A 289 3.17 13.18 8.08
C LEU A 289 3.63 12.86 9.51
N ASN A 290 4.67 12.05 9.62
CA ASN A 290 5.34 11.82 10.91
C ASN A 290 6.17 13.06 11.28
N ARG A 291 6.84 13.00 12.42
CA ARG A 291 7.80 14.00 12.89
C ARG A 291 9.06 13.99 12.03
N GLN A 292 9.81 15.09 12.09
CA GLN A 292 11.15 15.20 11.52
C GLN A 292 12.08 15.90 12.53
N PHE A 293 13.40 15.62 12.48
CA PHE A 293 14.39 16.10 13.45
C PHE A 293 15.42 17.10 12.88
N CYS A 294 15.35 17.46 11.60
CA CYS A 294 16.10 18.59 11.07
C CYS A 294 15.74 19.87 11.81
N GLU A 295 16.77 20.67 12.06
CA GLU A 295 16.61 22.03 12.52
C GLU A 295 15.74 22.81 11.52
N CYS A 296 14.69 23.43 12.03
CA CYS A 296 13.75 24.17 11.20
C CYS A 296 13.17 25.37 11.93
N GLY A 297 12.90 26.43 11.16
CA GLY A 297 12.18 27.60 11.66
C GLY A 297 10.67 27.42 11.62
N LEU A 298 9.98 28.46 12.09
CA LEU A 298 8.51 28.52 12.11
C LEU A 298 7.88 28.31 10.72
N GLU A 299 8.55 28.73 9.64
CA GLU A 299 8.04 28.57 8.28
C GLU A 299 7.82 27.09 7.92
N LEU A 300 8.83 26.24 8.12
CA LEU A 300 8.69 24.80 7.84
C LEU A 300 7.63 24.17 8.75
N ASP A 301 7.56 24.57 10.02
CA ASP A 301 6.52 24.09 10.93
C ASP A 301 5.12 24.40 10.40
N ARG A 302 4.89 25.59 9.82
CA ARG A 302 3.61 25.95 9.20
C ARG A 302 3.32 25.11 7.99
N GLN A 303 4.30 24.92 7.10
CA GLN A 303 4.12 24.05 5.94
C GLN A 303 3.76 22.61 6.37
N TRP A 304 4.42 22.07 7.40
CA TRP A 304 4.12 20.74 7.95
C TRP A 304 2.71 20.65 8.56
N GLY A 305 2.31 21.67 9.32
CA GLY A 305 0.97 21.79 9.90
C GLY A 305 -0.12 21.84 8.83
N ILE A 306 0.10 22.62 7.77
CA ILE A 306 -0.81 22.73 6.62
C ILE A 306 -0.96 21.37 5.92
N VAL A 307 0.14 20.65 5.65
CA VAL A 307 0.07 19.31 5.03
C VAL A 307 -0.68 18.32 5.93
N ARG A 308 -0.38 18.28 7.24
CA ARG A 308 -1.09 17.40 8.19
C ARG A 308 -2.59 17.71 8.25
N GLN A 309 -2.97 18.98 8.22
CA GLN A 309 -4.37 19.39 8.18
C GLN A 309 -5.02 18.99 6.86
N ALA A 310 -4.36 19.20 5.72
CA ALA A 310 -4.84 18.77 4.41
C ALA A 310 -5.05 17.24 4.33
N GLN A 311 -4.16 16.46 4.96
CA GLN A 311 -4.29 15.00 5.08
C GLN A 311 -5.47 14.60 5.97
N ALA A 312 -5.74 15.32 7.06
CA ALA A 312 -6.93 15.09 7.89
C ALA A 312 -8.22 15.46 7.12
N ASP A 313 -8.23 16.61 6.47
CA ASP A 313 -9.31 17.11 5.60
C ASP A 313 -9.66 16.11 4.49
N ALA A 314 -8.66 15.47 3.87
CA ALA A 314 -8.86 14.49 2.82
C ALA A 314 -9.80 13.34 3.25
N MET A 315 -9.68 12.88 4.50
CA MET A 315 -10.54 11.81 5.03
C MET A 315 -12.01 12.24 5.16
N HIS A 316 -12.27 13.52 5.37
CA HIS A 316 -13.62 14.07 5.58
C HIS A 316 -14.25 14.60 4.29
N ARG A 317 -13.43 15.14 3.39
CA ARG A 317 -13.88 15.87 2.18
C ARG A 317 -13.79 15.03 0.91
N LEU A 318 -13.02 13.94 0.90
CA LEU A 318 -12.90 13.04 -0.24
C LEU A 318 -13.56 11.69 0.05
N LYS A 319 -14.42 11.24 -0.86
CA LYS A 319 -15.05 9.92 -0.76
C LYS A 319 -13.99 8.81 -0.81
N ASN A 320 -14.14 7.80 0.04
CA ASN A 320 -13.27 6.61 0.12
C ASN A 320 -11.77 6.96 0.26
N VAL A 321 -11.46 8.01 1.02
CA VAL A 321 -10.11 8.34 1.48
C VAL A 321 -10.10 8.22 2.98
N TRP A 322 -9.09 7.54 3.54
CA TRP A 322 -8.92 7.41 4.98
C TRP A 322 -7.48 7.75 5.38
N THR A 323 -7.33 8.46 6.50
CA THR A 323 -6.03 8.97 6.94
C THR A 323 -5.64 8.34 8.27
N LEU A 324 -4.39 7.86 8.35
CA LEU A 324 -3.82 7.23 9.53
C LEU A 324 -2.81 8.15 10.22
N VAL A 325 -2.77 8.12 11.54
CA VAL A 325 -1.77 8.85 12.32
C VAL A 325 -0.43 8.11 12.35
N THR A 326 0.66 8.87 12.40
CA THR A 326 2.04 8.32 12.35
C THR A 326 2.95 8.91 13.41
N GLN A 327 2.55 9.99 14.08
CA GLN A 327 3.43 10.83 14.90
C GLN A 327 4.09 10.12 16.08
N ASP A 328 3.53 9.00 16.52
CA ASP A 328 4.01 8.19 17.62
C ASP A 328 5.00 7.11 17.21
N VAL A 329 5.14 6.82 15.91
CA VAL A 329 6.02 5.73 15.48
C VAL A 329 7.49 6.17 15.46
N ALA A 330 8.37 5.24 15.79
CA ALA A 330 9.81 5.45 15.85
C ALA A 330 10.39 5.87 14.49
N MET A 331 11.50 6.62 14.54
CA MET A 331 12.21 7.14 13.37
C MET A 331 13.53 6.40 13.18
N PHE A 332 13.90 6.10 11.93
CA PHE A 332 15.19 5.51 11.54
C PHE A 332 16.28 6.58 11.46
N ASP A 333 15.97 7.67 10.75
CA ASP A 333 16.82 8.84 10.63
C ASP A 333 16.03 10.11 10.99
N PHE A 334 16.44 11.26 10.48
CA PHE A 334 15.77 12.53 10.81
C PHE A 334 14.35 12.65 10.23
N ILE A 335 13.90 11.82 9.27
CA ILE A 335 12.61 11.99 8.58
C ILE A 335 11.91 10.68 8.17
N HIS A 336 12.65 9.57 8.11
CA HIS A 336 12.10 8.27 7.73
C HIS A 336 11.68 7.44 8.95
N ASN A 337 10.56 6.73 8.83
CA ASN A 337 10.09 5.81 9.86
C ASN A 337 11.07 4.64 10.06
N ALA A 338 11.23 4.21 11.31
CA ALA A 338 11.97 3.01 11.69
C ALA A 338 11.30 1.74 11.16
N ALA A 339 12.05 0.65 11.02
CA ALA A 339 11.53 -0.65 10.60
C ALA A 339 10.45 -1.15 11.58
N SER A 340 10.68 -0.97 12.89
CA SER A 340 9.68 -1.23 13.93
C SER A 340 8.44 -0.34 13.80
N GLY A 341 8.60 0.94 13.47
CA GLY A 341 7.50 1.86 13.19
C GLY A 341 6.68 1.45 11.97
N ASN A 342 7.35 0.94 10.93
CA ASN A 342 6.69 0.44 9.73
C ASN A 342 5.79 -0.77 9.99
N LEU A 343 6.13 -1.65 10.95
CA LEU A 343 5.22 -2.73 11.37
C LEU A 343 3.92 -2.17 11.96
N VAL A 344 4.03 -1.17 12.84
CA VAL A 344 2.86 -0.48 13.43
C VAL A 344 2.00 0.15 12.34
N LEU A 345 2.62 0.86 11.38
CA LEU A 345 1.89 1.48 10.27
C LEU A 345 1.24 0.45 9.35
N GLY A 346 1.91 -0.69 9.10
CA GLY A 346 1.36 -1.79 8.31
C GLY A 346 0.13 -2.40 8.97
N GLU A 347 0.15 -2.57 10.30
CA GLU A 347 -0.99 -3.03 11.07
C GLU A 347 -2.15 -2.03 11.06
N ARG A 348 -1.87 -0.72 11.19
CA ARG A 348 -2.89 0.34 11.09
C ARG A 348 -3.56 0.35 9.73
N ALA A 349 -2.76 0.29 8.65
CA ALA A 349 -3.26 0.18 7.29
C ALA A 349 -4.12 -1.07 7.09
N ALA A 350 -3.71 -2.20 7.65
CA ALA A 350 -4.45 -3.45 7.52
C ALA A 350 -5.78 -3.38 8.29
N LYS A 351 -5.79 -2.84 9.51
CA LYS A 351 -7.03 -2.64 10.29
C LYS A 351 -8.01 -1.70 9.58
N CYS A 352 -7.49 -0.61 8.99
CA CYS A 352 -8.28 0.30 8.16
C CYS A 352 -8.88 -0.45 6.97
N ALA A 353 -8.05 -1.11 6.15
CA ALA A 353 -8.49 -1.86 4.97
C ALA A 353 -9.52 -2.95 5.32
N LEU A 354 -9.26 -3.76 6.36
CA LEU A 354 -10.17 -4.80 6.85
C LEU A 354 -11.55 -4.23 7.18
N THR A 355 -11.60 -3.08 7.85
CA THR A 355 -12.85 -2.44 8.24
C THR A 355 -13.57 -1.82 7.04
N THR A 356 -12.87 -1.02 6.24
CA THR A 356 -13.47 -0.15 5.22
C THR A 356 -13.69 -0.85 3.88
N LEU A 357 -12.86 -1.84 3.53
CA LEU A 357 -12.91 -2.55 2.24
C LEU A 357 -13.54 -3.94 2.34
N TYR A 358 -13.52 -4.55 3.52
CA TYR A 358 -13.93 -5.94 3.74
C TYR A 358 -14.99 -6.13 4.83
N GLY A 359 -15.42 -5.06 5.51
CA GLY A 359 -16.45 -5.12 6.56
C GLY A 359 -16.03 -5.88 7.82
N LYS A 360 -14.73 -6.22 7.97
CA LYS A 360 -14.18 -6.89 9.13
C LYS A 360 -13.78 -5.84 10.17
N GLN A 361 -14.67 -5.61 11.13
CA GLN A 361 -14.53 -4.55 12.14
C GLN A 361 -13.19 -4.65 12.91
N ARG A 362 -12.44 -3.54 12.93
CA ARG A 362 -11.21 -3.34 13.69
C ARG A 362 -11.13 -1.89 14.16
N ASP A 363 -10.47 -1.66 15.29
CA ASP A 363 -10.16 -0.31 15.76
C ASP A 363 -8.99 0.27 14.96
N TRP A 364 -9.26 1.27 14.13
CA TRP A 364 -8.23 1.92 13.30
C TRP A 364 -8.25 3.45 13.37
N LYS A 365 -9.36 4.05 13.81
CA LYS A 365 -9.52 5.51 13.83
C LYS A 365 -8.85 6.10 15.07
N ALA A 366 -8.01 7.11 14.84
CA ALA A 366 -7.45 7.94 15.90
C ALA A 366 -8.52 8.86 16.51
N PRO A 367 -8.36 9.27 17.79
CA PRO A 367 -9.12 10.36 18.36
C PRO A 367 -8.95 11.65 17.55
N GLU A 368 -10.03 12.39 17.37
CA GLU A 368 -10.04 13.64 16.60
C GLU A 368 -10.66 14.75 17.43
N VAL A 369 -10.04 15.93 17.41
CA VAL A 369 -10.67 17.12 18.00
C VAL A 369 -11.82 17.55 17.09
N THR A 370 -13.01 17.69 17.67
CA THR A 370 -14.21 18.12 16.96
C THR A 370 -14.48 19.61 17.14
N LYS A 371 -14.10 20.19 18.29
CA LYS A 371 -14.27 21.62 18.58
C LYS A 371 -13.32 22.08 19.69
N ALA A 372 -13.01 23.37 19.66
CA ALA A 372 -12.32 24.12 20.71
C ALA A 372 -13.21 25.30 21.17
N VAL A 373 -13.45 25.42 22.48
CA VAL A 373 -14.35 26.43 23.06
C VAL A 373 -13.61 27.24 24.13
N LEU A 374 -13.61 28.56 24.01
CA LEU A 374 -13.07 29.49 24.99
C LEU A 374 -14.05 29.61 26.18
N THR A 375 -13.73 28.97 27.30
CA THR A 375 -14.58 28.95 28.50
C THR A 375 -14.24 30.05 29.50
N ALA A 376 -13.03 30.61 29.41
CA ALA A 376 -12.57 31.79 30.13
C ALA A 376 -11.55 32.55 29.25
N PRO A 377 -11.17 33.81 29.58
CA PRO A 377 -10.28 34.61 28.72
C PRO A 377 -8.99 33.89 28.30
N ASP A 378 -8.43 33.03 29.14
CA ASP A 378 -7.19 32.27 28.94
C ASP A 378 -7.39 30.75 28.90
N THR A 379 -8.64 30.26 28.81
CA THR A 379 -8.96 28.83 29.01
C THR A 379 -9.78 28.28 27.85
N VAL A 380 -9.31 27.18 27.25
CA VAL A 380 -9.95 26.50 26.12
C VAL A 380 -10.28 25.06 26.51
N GLU A 381 -11.52 24.64 26.28
CA GLU A 381 -11.94 23.24 26.37
C GLU A 381 -11.97 22.61 24.98
N LEU A 382 -11.21 21.51 24.83
CA LEU A 382 -11.18 20.68 23.63
C LEU A 382 -12.09 19.48 23.79
N PHE A 383 -12.80 19.13 22.72
CA PHE A 383 -13.70 17.99 22.68
C PHE A 383 -13.24 16.99 21.63
N PHE A 384 -13.07 15.74 22.04
CA PHE A 384 -12.61 14.67 21.17
C PHE A 384 -13.76 13.74 20.80
N ASP A 385 -13.77 13.28 19.56
CA ASP A 385 -14.53 12.12 19.12
C ASP A 385 -13.61 10.89 19.07
N ARG A 386 -14.21 9.70 19.04
CA ARG A 386 -13.52 8.40 18.92
C ARG A 386 -12.58 8.12 20.10
N ILE A 387 -12.94 8.56 21.30
CA ILE A 387 -12.32 8.12 22.55
C ILE A 387 -13.02 6.84 23.01
N TYR A 388 -12.26 5.78 23.29
CA TYR A 388 -12.82 4.54 23.83
C TYR A 388 -12.58 4.40 25.33
N ASN A 389 -11.48 4.98 25.84
CA ASN A 389 -11.18 5.01 27.27
C ASN A 389 -11.25 6.45 27.78
N TRP A 390 -10.12 7.15 27.83
CA TRP A 390 -10.04 8.57 28.16
C TRP A 390 -8.84 9.19 27.47
N ILE A 391 -8.89 10.51 27.29
CA ILE A 391 -7.74 11.27 26.79
C ILE A 391 -6.65 11.34 27.88
N ASN A 392 -5.46 10.84 27.56
CA ASN A 392 -4.34 10.76 28.48
C ASN A 392 -3.09 11.43 27.88
N PRO A 393 -2.64 12.56 28.44
CA PRO A 393 -1.39 13.20 28.09
C PRO A 393 -0.18 12.64 28.86
N PHE A 394 -0.36 11.72 29.83
CA PHE A 394 0.69 11.12 30.67
C PHE A 394 1.40 12.10 31.62
N ASP A 395 0.67 13.11 32.10
CA ASP A 395 1.09 14.06 33.14
C ASP A 395 2.43 14.81 32.93
N PRO A 396 2.86 15.20 31.70
CA PRO A 396 4.01 16.09 31.56
C PRO A 396 3.71 17.51 32.00
N PRO A 397 4.74 18.36 32.20
CA PRO A 397 4.55 19.80 32.25
C PRO A 397 3.73 20.30 31.06
N ALA A 398 2.81 21.24 31.29
CA ALA A 398 1.93 21.78 30.26
C ALA A 398 2.69 22.37 29.06
N SER A 399 3.89 22.91 29.30
CA SER A 399 4.78 23.44 28.27
C SER A 399 5.34 22.39 27.30
N LEU A 400 5.21 21.10 27.60
CA LEU A 400 5.58 19.99 26.72
C LEU A 400 4.40 19.42 25.93
N LEU A 401 3.16 19.87 26.21
CA LEU A 401 2.02 19.47 25.39
C LEU A 401 2.13 20.07 23.99
N PRO A 402 1.68 19.35 22.95
CA PRO A 402 1.88 19.76 21.57
C PRO A 402 0.81 20.76 21.10
N PHE A 403 0.32 21.63 21.99
CA PHE A 403 -0.75 22.58 21.71
C PHE A 403 -0.24 24.02 21.78
N GLU A 404 -0.64 24.84 20.82
CA GLU A 404 -0.36 26.27 20.81
C GLU A 404 -1.61 27.01 20.30
N ALA A 405 -2.07 28.00 21.05
CA ALA A 405 -3.05 28.95 20.55
C ALA A 405 -2.32 30.08 19.83
N GLU A 406 -2.95 30.64 18.80
CA GLU A 406 -2.39 31.74 18.02
C GLU A 406 -3.47 32.79 17.73
N ASP A 407 -3.14 34.06 17.95
CA ASP A 407 -3.98 35.21 17.61
C ASP A 407 -3.10 36.37 17.09
N ALA A 408 -3.66 37.58 17.00
CA ALA A 408 -2.93 38.77 16.52
C ALA A 408 -1.73 39.18 17.38
N GLU A 409 -1.65 38.75 18.64
CA GLU A 409 -0.52 39.00 19.55
C GLU A 409 0.56 37.89 19.45
N GLY A 410 0.32 36.85 18.64
CA GLY A 410 1.25 35.75 18.40
C GLY A 410 0.83 34.46 19.12
N PHE A 411 1.80 33.60 19.44
CA PHE A 411 1.52 32.33 20.12
C PHE A 411 1.26 32.52 21.62
N ALA A 412 0.35 31.72 22.15
CA ALA A 412 0.12 31.51 23.58
C ALA A 412 0.32 30.03 23.89
N LYS A 413 1.02 29.73 25.00
CA LYS A 413 1.39 28.35 25.36
C LYS A 413 0.60 27.85 26.57
N PRO A 414 0.26 26.55 26.63
CA PRO A 414 -0.37 25.97 27.81
C PRO A 414 0.52 26.07 29.04
N VAL A 415 -0.03 26.55 30.15
CA VAL A 415 0.60 26.62 31.48
C VAL A 415 0.02 25.61 32.47
N SER A 416 -1.20 25.14 32.23
CA SER A 416 -1.81 24.03 32.97
C SER A 416 -2.87 23.35 32.10
N TYR A 417 -3.25 22.13 32.47
CA TYR A 417 -4.34 21.42 31.82
C TYR A 417 -5.07 20.50 32.79
N GLU A 418 -6.30 20.16 32.43
CA GLU A 418 -7.13 19.17 33.12
C GLU A 418 -7.71 18.21 32.08
N THR A 419 -7.68 16.92 32.36
CA THR A 419 -8.22 15.87 31.48
C THR A 419 -9.51 15.31 32.07
N LYS A 420 -10.47 15.04 31.19
CA LYS A 420 -11.65 14.22 31.47
C LYS A 420 -11.65 13.04 30.52
N THR A 421 -12.77 12.32 30.41
CA THR A 421 -12.90 11.21 29.45
C THR A 421 -12.67 11.67 28.02
N GLU A 422 -13.50 12.61 27.53
CA GLU A 422 -13.50 13.04 26.12
C GLU A 422 -13.12 14.51 25.94
N THR A 423 -12.67 15.17 27.01
CA THR A 423 -12.28 16.58 26.96
C THR A 423 -10.92 16.84 27.59
N LEU A 424 -10.23 17.84 27.05
CA LEU A 424 -8.98 18.39 27.57
C LEU A 424 -9.14 19.89 27.74
N VAL A 425 -9.05 20.38 28.96
CA VAL A 425 -9.06 21.81 29.26
C VAL A 425 -7.62 22.31 29.29
N LEU A 426 -7.30 23.30 28.48
CA LEU A 426 -6.00 23.95 28.41
C LEU A 426 -6.12 25.38 28.92
N ARG A 427 -5.23 25.77 29.83
CA ARG A 427 -5.07 27.16 30.25
C ARG A 427 -3.78 27.72 29.68
N PHE A 428 -3.83 28.92 29.13
CA PHE A 428 -2.72 29.59 28.45
C PHE A 428 -2.04 30.65 29.32
N ASP A 429 -0.81 31.01 28.95
CA ASP A 429 0.02 32.03 29.62
C ASP A 429 -0.52 33.45 29.52
N ARG A 430 -1.49 33.69 28.63
CA ARG A 430 -2.19 34.97 28.47
C ARG A 430 -3.63 34.77 28.00
N PRO A 431 -4.50 35.79 28.17
CA PRO A 431 -5.81 35.82 27.52
C PRO A 431 -5.70 35.77 25.99
N LEU A 432 -6.64 35.07 25.36
CA LEU A 432 -6.71 34.91 23.90
C LEU A 432 -7.56 36.00 23.26
N GLY A 433 -7.04 36.58 22.18
CA GLY A 433 -7.66 37.61 21.37
C GLY A 433 -8.85 37.11 20.55
N LYS A 434 -9.39 38.01 19.72
CA LYS A 434 -10.43 37.65 18.74
C LYS A 434 -9.83 36.78 17.63
N ASN A 435 -10.65 35.87 17.09
CA ASN A 435 -10.27 34.96 16.00
C ASN A 435 -9.05 34.08 16.32
N ALA A 436 -8.82 33.81 17.60
CA ALA A 436 -7.78 32.87 18.00
C ALA A 436 -8.04 31.49 17.40
N VAL A 437 -6.97 30.83 16.98
CA VAL A 437 -6.98 29.45 16.50
C VAL A 437 -6.14 28.60 17.43
N LEU A 438 -6.41 27.30 17.44
CA LEU A 438 -5.63 26.31 18.15
C LEU A 438 -4.97 25.35 17.16
N HIS A 439 -3.71 25.03 17.44
CA HIS A 439 -2.94 24.04 16.72
C HIS A 439 -2.61 22.87 17.65
N GLY A 440 -2.65 21.64 17.13
CA GLY A 440 -2.37 20.43 17.90
C GLY A 440 -1.46 19.48 17.12
N ALA A 441 -0.29 19.21 17.69
CA ALA A 441 0.77 18.39 17.09
C ALA A 441 1.07 18.77 15.63
N TRP A 442 1.08 20.07 15.35
CA TRP A 442 1.19 20.65 14.02
C TRP A 442 2.63 20.84 13.56
N ARG A 443 3.52 21.21 14.50
CA ARG A 443 4.94 21.43 14.22
C ARG A 443 5.58 20.19 13.62
N SER A 444 6.56 20.41 12.76
CA SER A 444 7.30 19.34 12.09
C SER A 444 7.89 18.34 13.09
N ASN A 445 8.25 18.80 14.30
CA ASN A 445 8.41 17.97 15.50
C ASN A 445 7.43 18.41 16.59
N PRO A 446 6.37 17.63 16.90
CA PRO A 446 5.39 17.99 17.93
C PRO A 446 5.91 17.79 19.37
N GLY A 447 7.15 17.32 19.55
CA GLY A 447 7.71 17.03 20.87
C GLY A 447 7.51 15.57 21.30
N GLN A 448 7.88 15.27 22.54
CA GLN A 448 7.95 13.88 23.02
C GLN A 448 6.58 13.27 23.30
N ILE A 449 5.58 14.10 23.61
CA ILE A 449 4.29 13.66 24.11
C ILE A 449 3.19 14.25 23.26
N VAL A 450 2.34 13.37 22.74
CA VAL A 450 1.07 13.70 22.09
C VAL A 450 0.01 13.00 22.91
N PRO A 451 -1.13 13.63 23.28
CA PRO A 451 -2.19 12.94 24.02
C PRO A 451 -2.70 11.70 23.29
N TRP A 452 -3.10 10.68 24.06
CA TRP A 452 -3.62 9.41 23.54
C TRP A 452 -5.03 9.14 24.04
N ASP A 453 -5.81 8.39 23.26
CA ASP A 453 -6.76 7.47 23.90
C ASP A 453 -5.92 6.36 24.53
N CYS A 454 -5.86 6.34 25.87
CA CYS A 454 -4.82 5.70 26.71
C CYS A 454 -4.41 4.26 26.31
N MET A 455 -5.22 3.55 25.53
CA MET A 455 -4.98 2.16 25.12
C MET A 455 -4.99 1.92 23.60
N ARG A 456 -5.01 2.96 22.75
CA ARG A 456 -5.16 2.77 21.29
C ARG A 456 -4.26 3.64 20.41
N PHE A 457 -4.53 4.94 20.34
CA PHE A 457 -3.95 5.83 19.33
C PHE A 457 -3.62 7.20 19.91
N PRO A 458 -2.57 7.87 19.41
CA PRO A 458 -2.40 9.31 19.63
C PRO A 458 -3.53 10.07 18.91
N ILE A 459 -3.80 11.30 19.35
CA ILE A 459 -4.73 12.19 18.65
C ILE A 459 -4.26 12.44 17.21
N MET A 460 -5.21 12.63 16.30
CA MET A 460 -4.93 13.17 14.98
C MET A 460 -4.49 14.63 15.10
N ALA A 461 -3.43 15.01 14.39
CA ALA A 461 -2.98 16.38 14.40
C ALA A 461 -3.90 17.29 13.60
N PHE A 462 -3.93 18.56 14.01
CA PHE A 462 -4.74 19.60 13.40
C PHE A 462 -4.00 20.94 13.43
N TYR A 463 -4.29 21.80 12.46
CA TYR A 463 -3.69 23.11 12.31
C TYR A 463 -4.76 24.15 11.97
N GLY A 464 -4.81 25.23 12.75
CA GLY A 464 -5.71 26.34 12.54
C GLY A 464 -7.17 26.09 12.96
N LEU A 465 -7.42 25.24 13.98
CA LEU A 465 -8.77 24.99 14.47
C LEU A 465 -9.34 26.26 15.12
N PRO A 466 -10.47 26.83 14.65
CA PRO A 466 -11.02 28.04 15.26
C PRO A 466 -11.45 27.82 16.71
N ILE A 467 -11.06 28.74 17.61
CA ILE A 467 -11.53 28.75 18.98
C ILE A 467 -12.84 29.54 19.04
N THR A 468 -13.92 28.82 19.32
CA THR A 468 -15.29 29.38 19.42
C THR A 468 -15.56 29.91 20.82
N ARG A 469 -16.60 30.75 20.99
CA ARG A 469 -17.02 31.33 22.29
C ARG A 469 -18.37 30.78 22.71
#